data_AF-A0A392S0W7-F1
#
_entry.id   AF-A0A392S0W7-F1
#
_cell.length_a   1.000
_cell.length_b   1.000
_cell.length_c   1.000
_cell.angle_alpha   90.00
_cell.angle_beta   90.00
_cell.angle_gamma   90.00
#
_symmetry.space_group_name_H-M   'P 1'
#
loop_
_entity.id
_entity.type
_entity.pdbx_description
1 polymer ?
#
loop_
_entity_poly.entity_id
_entity_poly.type
_entity_poly.pdbx_seq_one_letter_code
_entity_poly.pdbx_strand_id
1 'polypeptide(L)' 'MVSLRINNCEYCVTLPSLGQLPSLKYLSISGMAMLETVGSEFYYVQRSDTNSSFQPFPSLERLEF' A
#
# COMPACT_ATOMS: atom_id res chain seq x y z
N MET A 1 8.94 -3.01 15.24
CA MET A 1 8.18 -3.71 14.18
C MET A 1 7.08 -2.77 13.72
N VAL A 2 6.97 -2.47 12.42
CA VAL A 2 5.92 -1.58 11.89
C VAL A 2 4.95 -2.42 11.08
N SER A 3 3.71 -2.47 11.53
CA SER A 3 2.62 -3.24 10.91
C SER A 3 1.41 -2.36 10.68
N LEU A 4 0.78 -2.48 9.52
CA LEU A 4 -0.46 -1.80 9.18
C LEU A 4 -1.52 -2.84 8.79
N ARG A 5 -2.69 -2.75 9.41
CA ARG A 5 -3.83 -3.61 9.13
C ARG A 5 -5.04 -2.77 8.78
N ILE A 6 -5.57 -2.99 7.59
CA ILE A 6 -6.82 -2.43 7.10
C ILE A 6 -7.82 -3.57 7.08
N ASN A 7 -8.92 -3.43 7.83
CA ASN A 7 -9.90 -4.49 8.00
C ASN A 7 -11.32 -3.91 7.99
N ASN A 8 -12.25 -4.61 7.33
CA ASN A 8 -13.67 -4.30 7.30
C ASN A 8 -14.00 -2.86 6.87
N CYS A 9 -13.25 -2.35 5.89
CA CYS A 9 -13.53 -1.08 5.25
C CYS A 9 -14.43 -1.28 4.03
N GLU A 10 -15.71 -1.59 4.28
CA GLU A 10 -16.66 -1.98 3.25
C GLU A 10 -16.88 -0.93 2.17
N TYR A 11 -16.92 0.36 2.55
CA TYR A 11 -17.16 1.48 1.65
C TYR A 11 -15.89 2.08 1.02
N CYS A 12 -14.73 1.49 1.29
CA CYS A 12 -13.46 2.02 0.83
C CYS A 12 -13.22 1.57 -0.62
N VAL A 13 -13.30 2.53 -1.54
CA VAL A 13 -13.13 2.31 -2.99
C VAL A 13 -11.69 2.49 -3.46
N THR A 14 -10.84 3.11 -2.64
CA THR A 14 -9.44 3.40 -2.96
C THR A 14 -8.57 3.25 -1.72
N LEU A 15 -7.33 2.82 -1.89
CA LEU A 15 -6.35 2.76 -0.81
C LEU A 15 -5.41 3.97 -0.86
N PRO A 16 -4.99 4.51 0.29
CA PRO A 16 -3.97 5.55 0.33
C PRO A 16 -2.62 5.02 -0.18
N SER A 17 -1.69 5.93 -0.48
CA SER A 17 -0.35 5.61 -1.00
C SER A 17 0.56 4.98 0.06
N LEU A 18 0.36 3.69 0.36
CA LEU A 18 1.12 2.95 1.38
C LEU A 18 2.51 2.52 0.91
N GLY A 19 2.73 2.41 -0.40
CA GLY A 19 4.00 1.96 -0.99
C GLY A 19 5.18 2.88 -0.73
N GLN A 20 4.92 4.11 -0.27
CA GLN A 20 5.95 5.08 0.12
C GLN A 20 6.43 4.91 1.56
N LEU A 21 5.82 4.02 2.36
CA LEU A 21 6.18 3.82 3.76
C LEU A 21 7.49 3.03 3.86
N PRO A 22 8.63 3.66 4.21
CA PRO A 22 9.94 3.03 4.06
C PRO A 22 10.21 1.96 5.12
N SER A 23 9.52 2.04 6.27
CA SER A 23 9.73 1.14 7.41
C SER A 23 8.64 0.09 7.57
N LEU A 24 7.62 0.08 6.70
CA LEU A 24 6.50 -0.86 6.80
C LEU A 24 6.99 -2.29 6.53
N LYS A 25 6.83 -3.18 7.51
CA LYS A 25 7.27 -4.58 7.43
C LYS A 25 6.10 -5.56 7.20
N TYR A 26 4.93 -5.24 7.74
CA TYR A 26 3.75 -6.10 7.65
C TYR A 26 2.55 -5.28 7.19
N LEU A 27 1.90 -5.71 6.12
CA LEU A 27 0.69 -5.12 5.60
C LEU A 27 -0.38 -6.20 5.48
N SER A 28 -1.55 -5.95 6.06
CA SER A 28 -2.73 -6.83 5.93
C SER A 28 -3.93 -5.99 5.50
N ILE A 29 -4.62 -6.39 4.44
CA ILE A 29 -5.79 -5.71 3.89
C ILE A 29 -6.91 -6.74 3.76
N SER A 30 -8.04 -6.56 4.45
CA SER A 30 -9.11 -7.57 4.44
C SER A 30 -10.48 -6.91 4.60
N GLY A 31 -11.55 -7.58 4.17
CA GLY A 31 -12.92 -7.06 4.33
C GLY A 31 -13.18 -5.76 3.56
N MET A 32 -12.57 -5.60 2.38
CA MET A 32 -12.73 -4.43 1.51
C MET A 32 -13.82 -4.70 0.46
N ALA A 33 -15.10 -4.56 0.81
CA ALA A 33 -16.21 -4.99 -0.06
C ALA A 33 -16.33 -4.17 -1.37
N MET A 34 -16.10 -2.86 -1.33
CA MET A 34 -16.20 -1.97 -2.49
C MET A 34 -14.84 -1.68 -3.17
N LEU A 35 -13.74 -2.26 -2.68
CA LEU A 35 -12.44 -2.11 -3.33
C LEU A 35 -12.32 -3.13 -4.46
N GLU A 36 -12.51 -2.68 -5.70
CA GLU A 36 -12.40 -3.57 -6.87
C GLU A 36 -10.95 -3.74 -7.33
N THR A 37 -10.15 -2.67 -7.28
CA THR A 37 -8.77 -2.67 -7.74
C THR A 37 -7.88 -1.83 -6.85
N VAL A 38 -6.63 -2.26 -6.69
CA VAL A 38 -5.57 -1.47 -6.06
C VAL A 38 -4.82 -0.73 -7.16
N GLY A 39 -5.11 0.55 -7.31
CA GLY A 39 -4.49 1.38 -8.34
C GLY A 39 -3.03 1.70 -8.05
N SER A 40 -2.35 2.25 -9.06
CA SER A 40 -0.92 2.56 -9.00
C SER A 40 -0.55 3.59 -7.92
N GLU A 41 -1.51 4.45 -7.56
CA GLU A 41 -1.46 5.43 -6.48
C GLU A 41 -1.18 4.81 -5.11
N PHE A 42 -1.54 3.53 -4.94
CA PHE A 42 -1.23 2.77 -3.75
C PHE A 42 0.28 2.58 -3.55
N TYR A 43 0.99 2.35 -4.66
CA TYR A 43 2.41 2.06 -4.65
C TYR A 43 3.24 3.34 -4.61
N TYR A 44 2.82 4.41 -5.31
CA TYR A 44 3.59 5.64 -5.40
C TYR A 44 2.74 6.88 -5.69
N VAL A 45 3.27 8.04 -5.31
CA VAL A 45 2.85 9.35 -5.82
C VAL A 45 3.95 9.81 -6.76
N GLN A 46 3.62 10.15 -8.02
CA GLN A 46 4.58 10.65 -9.03
C GLN A 46 5.46 11.75 -8.40
N ARG A 47 6.73 11.45 -8.15
CA ARG A 47 7.77 12.47 -8.01
C ARG A 47 8.55 12.47 -9.31
N SER A 48 8.60 13.64 -9.92
CA SER A 48 9.13 13.94 -11.25
C SER A 48 10.66 13.85 -11.33
N ASP A 49 11.24 12.84 -10.70
CA ASP A 49 12.68 12.74 -10.52
C ASP A 49 13.15 11.50 -11.29
N THR A 50 13.25 11.68 -12.60
CA THR A 50 13.75 10.69 -13.56
C THR A 50 15.21 10.35 -13.21
N ASN A 51 15.45 9.29 -12.42
CA ASN A 51 16.69 8.46 -12.45
C ASN A 51 16.85 7.44 -11.30
N SER A 52 15.89 7.27 -10.39
CA SER A 52 15.97 6.21 -9.36
C SER A 52 15.01 5.06 -9.66
N SER A 53 15.48 3.80 -9.54
CA SER A 53 14.59 2.64 -9.63
C SER A 53 13.61 2.70 -8.47
N PHE A 54 12.35 2.98 -8.75
CA PHE A 54 11.33 3.04 -7.72
C PHE A 54 11.03 1.63 -7.19
N GLN A 55 11.27 1.41 -5.90
CA GLN A 55 10.88 0.19 -5.19
C GLN A 55 9.80 0.54 -4.17
N PRO A 56 8.53 0.17 -4.42
CA PRO A 56 7.48 0.30 -3.41
C PRO A 56 7.77 -0.64 -2.25
N PHE A 57 7.43 -0.20 -1.04
CA PHE A 57 7.52 -1.02 0.17
C PHE A 57 8.94 -1.59 0.42
N PRO A 58 9.98 -0.75 0.55
CA PRO A 58 11.38 -1.22 0.57
C PRO A 58 11.74 -2.12 1.75
N SER A 59 10.93 -2.14 2.82
CA SER A 59 11.15 -2.98 4.01
C SER A 59 10.09 -4.04 4.24
N LEU A 60 9.19 -4.29 3.27
CA LEU A 60 8.05 -5.18 3.49
C LEU A 60 8.47 -6.64 3.49
N GLU A 61 8.17 -7.31 4.59
CA GLU A 61 8.49 -8.72 4.84
C GLU A 61 7.26 -9.60 4.61
N ARG A 62 6.05 -9.07 4.86
CA ARG A 62 4.78 -9.80 4.68
C ARG A 62 3.65 -8.91 4.16
N LEU A 63 2.91 -9.47 3.22
CA LEU A 63 1.67 -8.92 2.66
C LEU A 63 0.57 -9.98 2.77
N GLU A 64 -0.58 -9.60 3.32
CA GLU A 64 -1.76 -10.47 3.48
C GLU A 64 -3.01 -9.76 2.91
N PHE A 65 -3.83 -10.51 2.19
CA PHE A 65 -5.12 -10.08 1.62
C PHE A 65 -6.26 -10.98 2.11
#